data_AF-A0A7Y8IX45-F1
#
_entry.id   AF-A0A7Y8IX45-F1
#
_cell.length_a   1.000
_cell.length_b   1.000
_cell.length_c   1.000
_cell.angle_alpha   90.00
_cell.angle_beta   90.00
_cell.angle_gamma   90.00
#
_symmetry.space_group_name_H-M   'P 1'
#
loop_
_entity.id
_entity.type
_entity.pdbx_description
1 polymer ?
#
loop_
_entity_poly.entity_id
_entity_poly.type
_entity_poly.pdbx_seq_one_letter_code
_entity_poly.pdbx_strand_id
1 'polypeptide(L)'
;MKYLFLAISSILMIAAQMVAGSNFFLFNFLDFSLLLIAYWALYRNRIQALFVGSLTGVLLDAVIGWPLGYNGFGKTLAAYVIGQTAKHFNVEEGWIRFVLLAGSSCVSSFSIFLLFALLQRGASPVFLGASLAQALITGLVGVLLFAAHDSYQHAHSGKAS
;
A
#
# COMPACT_ATOMS: atom_id res chain seq x y z
N MET A 1 22.51 -0.90 8.56
CA MET A 1 21.98 0.11 7.60
C MET A 1 20.68 -0.30 6.89
N LYS A 2 20.47 -1.57 6.51
CA LYS A 2 19.26 -2.01 5.78
C LYS A 2 17.91 -1.73 6.50
N TYR A 3 17.85 -1.86 7.82
CA TYR A 3 16.63 -1.61 8.62
C TYR A 3 16.34 -0.12 8.83
N LEU A 4 17.38 0.72 8.86
CA LEU A 4 17.24 2.17 8.97
C LEU A 4 16.53 2.74 7.73
N PHE A 5 16.92 2.28 6.54
CA PHE A 5 16.29 2.66 5.28
C PHE A 5 14.80 2.27 5.24
N LEU A 6 14.47 1.12 5.82
CA LEU A 6 13.11 0.60 5.90
C LEU A 6 12.24 1.52 6.76
N ALA A 7 12.68 1.83 7.98
CA ALA A 7 12.00 2.76 8.88
C ALA A 7 11.88 4.18 8.30
N ILE A 8 12.96 4.71 7.69
CA ILE A 8 12.95 6.03 7.05
C ILE A 8 11.93 6.05 5.92
N SER A 9 11.87 5.02 5.08
CA SER A 9 10.91 4.97 3.96
C SER A 9 9.46 4.93 4.45
N SER A 10 9.17 4.21 5.53
CA SER A 10 7.86 4.19 6.17
C SER A 10 7.46 5.56 6.71
N ILE A 11 8.36 6.21 7.46
CA ILE A 11 8.11 7.54 8.04
C ILE A 11 7.91 8.58 6.95
N LEU A 12 8.76 8.57 5.92
CA LEU A 12 8.69 9.52 4.81
C LEU A 12 7.37 9.38 4.05
N MET A 13 6.90 8.15 3.83
CA MET A 13 5.65 7.90 3.13
C MET A 13 4.43 8.34 3.95
N ILE A 14 4.45 8.15 5.26
CA ILE A 14 3.40 8.66 6.14
C ILE A 14 3.38 10.19 6.12
N ALA A 15 4.56 10.83 6.21
CA ALA A 15 4.66 12.28 6.10
C ALA A 15 4.13 12.79 4.74
N ALA A 16 4.48 12.11 3.64
CA ALA A 16 3.95 12.41 2.31
C ALA A 16 2.43 12.25 2.26
N GLN A 17 1.87 11.19 2.86
CA GLN A 17 0.43 10.98 2.94
C GLN A 17 -0.27 12.08 3.71
N MET A 18 0.30 12.54 4.83
CA MET A 18 -0.27 13.63 5.63
C MET A 18 -0.24 14.97 4.89
N VAL A 19 0.88 15.30 4.25
CA VAL A 19 1.04 16.56 3.49
C VAL A 19 0.18 16.55 2.23
N ALA A 20 0.14 15.44 1.50
CA ALA A 20 -0.68 15.33 0.29
C ALA A 20 -2.18 15.37 0.62
N GLY A 21 -2.59 14.66 1.68
CA GLY A 21 -3.98 14.62 2.14
C GLY A 21 -4.49 15.96 2.68
N SER A 22 -3.62 16.79 3.29
CA SER A 22 -4.01 18.12 3.77
C SER A 22 -4.17 19.16 2.65
N ASN A 23 -3.39 19.04 1.58
CA ASN A 23 -3.38 20.02 0.49
C ASN A 23 -4.38 19.71 -0.63
N PHE A 24 -4.68 18.43 -0.90
CA PHE A 24 -5.66 18.07 -1.94
C PHE A 24 -6.59 16.94 -1.51
N PHE A 25 -7.89 17.18 -1.66
CA PHE A 25 -8.95 16.23 -1.33
C PHE A 25 -8.84 14.90 -2.12
N LEU A 26 -8.36 14.94 -3.36
CA LEU A 26 -8.16 13.75 -4.20
C LEU A 26 -7.08 12.80 -3.63
N PHE A 27 -6.04 13.32 -2.98
CA PHE A 27 -4.99 12.49 -2.38
C PHE A 27 -5.44 11.79 -1.11
N ASN A 28 -6.56 12.20 -0.51
CA ASN A 28 -7.14 11.50 0.62
C ASN A 28 -7.64 10.10 0.24
N PHE A 29 -7.97 9.88 -1.04
CA PHE A 29 -8.36 8.58 -1.57
C PHE A 29 -7.17 7.76 -2.11
N LEU A 30 -5.94 8.24 -1.95
CA LEU A 30 -4.74 7.55 -2.44
C LEU A 30 -3.95 7.00 -1.26
N ASP A 31 -3.81 5.67 -1.21
CA ASP A 31 -3.04 5.01 -0.15
C ASP A 31 -1.55 4.92 -0.53
N PHE A 32 -0.82 6.01 -0.24
CA PHE A 32 0.63 6.08 -0.42
C PHE A 32 1.36 4.96 0.34
N SER A 33 0.87 4.60 1.51
CA SER A 33 1.46 3.53 2.31
C SER A 33 1.35 2.17 1.61
N LEU A 34 0.23 1.88 0.95
CA LEU A 34 0.06 0.66 0.17
C LEU A 34 0.98 0.62 -1.07
N LEU A 35 1.21 1.76 -1.72
CA LEU A 35 2.16 1.87 -2.83
C LEU A 35 3.60 1.57 -2.40
N LEU A 36 4.01 2.09 -1.23
CA LEU A 36 5.32 1.76 -0.65
C LEU A 36 5.45 0.26 -0.41
N ILE A 37 4.45 -0.34 0.23
CA ILE A 37 4.43 -1.77 0.54
C ILE A 37 4.52 -2.60 -0.74
N ALA A 38 3.77 -2.22 -1.78
CA ALA A 38 3.81 -2.89 -3.06
C ALA A 38 5.19 -2.81 -3.72
N TYR A 39 5.83 -1.64 -3.70
CA TYR A 39 7.18 -1.47 -4.21
C TYR A 39 8.18 -2.39 -3.50
N TRP A 40 8.13 -2.45 -2.17
CA TRP A 40 9.00 -3.32 -1.38
C TRP A 40 8.74 -4.80 -1.62
N ALA A 41 7.48 -5.19 -1.82
CA ALA A 41 7.07 -6.56 -2.08
C ALA A 41 7.51 -7.05 -3.47
N LEU A 42 7.44 -6.18 -4.47
CA LEU A 42 7.75 -6.51 -5.87
C LEU A 42 9.26 -6.42 -6.19
N TYR A 43 9.93 -5.34 -5.82
CA TYR A 43 11.30 -5.05 -6.28
C TYR A 43 12.40 -5.38 -5.26
N ARG A 44 12.04 -5.64 -4.00
CA ARG A 44 12.98 -5.79 -2.89
C ARG A 44 12.92 -7.19 -2.29
N ASN A 45 12.35 -7.33 -1.11
CA ASN A 45 12.27 -8.59 -0.40
C ASN A 45 10.92 -8.69 0.29
N ARG A 46 10.21 -9.78 0.02
CA ARG A 46 8.87 -10.08 0.55
C ARG A 46 8.80 -10.05 2.07
N ILE A 47 9.81 -10.59 2.76
CA ILE A 47 9.86 -10.57 4.23
C ILE A 47 10.01 -9.14 4.73
N GLN A 48 10.86 -8.34 4.09
CA GLN A 48 11.01 -6.93 4.44
C GLN A 48 9.72 -6.15 4.17
N ALA A 49 8.99 -6.46 3.10
CA ALA A 49 7.70 -5.84 2.79
C ALA A 49 6.63 -6.10 3.86
N LEU A 50 6.61 -7.30 4.48
CA LEU A 50 5.75 -7.59 5.62
C LEU A 50 6.07 -6.69 6.82
N PHE A 51 7.36 -6.51 7.13
CA PHE A 51 7.80 -5.59 8.19
C PHE A 51 7.46 -4.13 7.85
N VAL A 52 7.64 -3.69 6.61
CA VAL A 52 7.21 -2.35 6.15
C VAL A 52 5.70 -2.19 6.35
N GLY A 53 4.90 -3.17 5.93
CA GLY A 53 3.44 -3.12 6.05
C GLY A 53 2.98 -3.00 7.50
N SER A 54 3.54 -3.83 8.38
CA SER A 54 3.25 -3.81 9.81
C SER A 54 3.66 -2.49 10.45
N LEU A 55 4.91 -2.07 10.25
CA LEU A 55 5.46 -0.86 10.86
C LEU A 55 4.70 0.39 10.38
N THR A 56 4.54 0.54 9.07
CA THR A 56 3.80 1.68 8.48
C THR A 56 2.35 1.69 8.94
N GLY A 57 1.70 0.52 9.02
CA GLY A 57 0.31 0.44 9.48
C GLY A 57 0.13 0.80 10.95
N VAL A 58 1.01 0.33 11.84
CA VAL A 58 0.97 0.70 13.27
C VAL A 58 1.26 2.19 13.46
N LEU A 59 2.23 2.74 12.72
CA LEU A 59 2.54 4.17 12.76
C LEU A 59 1.36 5.02 12.28
N LEU A 60 0.65 4.58 11.23
CA LEU A 60 -0.56 5.26 10.78
C LEU A 60 -1.68 5.21 11.83
N ASP A 61 -1.88 4.07 12.48
CA ASP A 61 -2.87 3.98 13.57
C ASP A 61 -2.55 5.00 14.67
N ALA A 62 -1.26 5.13 15.04
CA ALA A 62 -0.80 6.10 16.04
C ALA A 62 -1.02 7.56 15.62
N VAL A 63 -0.80 7.89 14.35
CA VAL A 63 -0.93 9.25 13.81
C VAL A 63 -2.39 9.68 13.66
N ILE A 64 -3.26 8.78 13.17
CA ILE A 64 -4.68 9.07 12.93
C ILE A 64 -5.48 8.98 14.25
N GLY A 65 -4.89 8.41 15.31
CA GLY A 65 -5.58 8.19 16.59
C GLY A 65 -6.54 7.00 16.55
N TRP A 66 -6.34 6.09 15.60
CA TRP A 66 -7.08 4.83 15.52
C TRP A 66 -6.50 3.79 16.49
N PRO A 67 -7.28 2.76 16.87
CA PRO A 67 -6.74 1.70 17.72
C PRO A 67 -5.53 1.04 17.04
N LEU A 68 -4.42 0.96 17.78
CA LEU A 68 -3.16 0.43 17.27
C LEU A 68 -3.34 -1.01 16.76
N GLY A 69 -2.91 -1.26 15.53
CA GLY A 69 -2.86 -2.58 14.92
C GLY A 69 -3.95 -2.87 13.89
N TYR A 70 -4.95 -2.00 13.72
CA TYR A 70 -5.97 -2.17 12.67
C TYR A 70 -5.36 -2.01 11.28
N ASN A 71 -4.74 -0.86 11.02
CA ASN A 71 -4.01 -0.66 9.78
C ASN A 71 -2.75 -1.53 9.74
N GLY A 72 -2.11 -1.78 10.88
CA GLY A 72 -0.97 -2.69 11.00
C GLY A 72 -1.26 -4.08 10.43
N PHE A 73 -2.37 -4.69 10.85
CA PHE A 73 -2.79 -6.01 10.37
C PHE A 73 -3.18 -5.97 8.88
N GLY A 74 -4.06 -5.04 8.49
CA GLY A 74 -4.54 -4.94 7.10
C GLY A 74 -3.42 -4.73 6.10
N LYS A 75 -2.47 -3.83 6.40
CA LYS A 75 -1.32 -3.54 5.52
C LYS A 75 -0.30 -4.66 5.48
N THR A 76 -0.13 -5.42 6.56
CA THR A 76 0.71 -6.64 6.54
C THR A 76 0.08 -7.73 5.68
N LEU A 77 -1.23 -7.91 5.77
CA LEU A 77 -1.94 -8.91 4.99
C LEU A 77 -1.96 -8.53 3.50
N ALA A 78 -2.12 -7.25 3.17
CA ALA A 78 -1.90 -6.74 1.83
C ALA A 78 -0.47 -7.03 1.32
N ALA A 79 0.56 -6.75 2.13
CA ALA A 79 1.95 -7.06 1.78
C ALA A 79 2.16 -8.56 1.48
N TYR A 80 1.53 -9.43 2.27
CA TYR A 80 1.57 -10.87 2.06
C TYR A 80 0.93 -11.27 0.72
N VAL A 81 -0.29 -10.76 0.44
CA VAL A 81 -0.99 -11.04 -0.82
C VAL A 81 -0.16 -10.57 -2.01
N ILE A 82 0.37 -9.34 -1.97
CA ILE A 82 1.23 -8.83 -3.04
C ILE A 82 2.45 -9.74 -3.25
N GLY A 83 3.14 -10.09 -2.18
CA GLY A 83 4.34 -10.91 -2.24
C GLY A 83 4.09 -12.36 -2.70
N GLN A 84 2.91 -12.92 -2.44
CA GLN A 84 2.54 -14.26 -2.89
C GLN A 84 2.06 -14.26 -4.34
N THR A 85 1.19 -13.34 -4.73
CA THR A 85 0.74 -13.24 -6.12
C THR A 85 1.93 -12.97 -7.05
N ALA A 86 2.91 -12.16 -6.60
CA ALA A 86 4.13 -11.93 -7.37
C ALA A 86 5.03 -13.17 -7.57
N LYS A 87 4.83 -14.25 -6.82
CA LYS A 87 5.51 -15.54 -7.09
C LYS A 87 4.83 -16.35 -8.18
N HIS A 88 3.50 -16.27 -8.22
CA HIS A 88 2.68 -17.16 -9.03
C HIS A 88 2.29 -16.55 -10.37
N PHE A 89 2.28 -15.21 -10.46
CA PHE A 89 1.88 -14.47 -11.65
C PHE A 89 3.04 -13.61 -12.15
N ASN A 90 3.19 -13.54 -13.47
CA ASN A 90 4.13 -12.60 -14.06
C ASN A 90 3.59 -11.17 -13.90
N VAL A 91 4.21 -10.39 -13.00
CA VAL A 91 3.75 -9.04 -12.63
C VAL A 91 4.25 -7.96 -13.60
N GLU A 92 4.73 -8.33 -14.79
CA GLU A 92 5.17 -7.39 -15.83
C GLU A 92 3.98 -6.73 -16.54
N GLU A 93 2.88 -7.45 -16.69
CA GLU A 93 1.64 -6.96 -17.29
C GLU A 93 0.99 -5.87 -16.42
N GLY A 94 0.75 -4.69 -16.98
CA GLY A 94 0.13 -3.56 -16.27
C GLY A 94 -1.26 -3.88 -15.70
N TRP A 95 -2.01 -4.75 -16.39
CA TRP A 95 -3.32 -5.22 -15.91
C TRP A 95 -3.21 -6.07 -14.64
N ILE A 96 -2.21 -6.96 -14.57
CA ILE A 96 -1.99 -7.81 -13.39
C ILE A 96 -1.58 -6.93 -12.20
N ARG A 97 -0.75 -5.90 -12.42
CA ARG A 97 -0.42 -4.89 -11.40
C ARG A 97 -1.66 -4.15 -10.89
N PHE A 98 -2.58 -3.77 -11.78
CA PHE A 98 -3.84 -3.12 -11.38
C PHE A 98 -4.64 -4.00 -10.42
N VAL A 99 -4.93 -5.23 -10.86
CA VAL A 99 -5.73 -6.19 -10.08
C VAL A 99 -5.04 -6.52 -8.77
N LEU A 100 -3.72 -6.63 -8.77
CA LEU A 100 -2.93 -6.90 -7.58
C LEU A 100 -3.05 -5.78 -6.55
N LEU A 101 -2.90 -4.52 -6.97
CA LEU A 101 -2.95 -3.37 -6.06
C LEU A 101 -4.36 -3.10 -5.57
N ALA A 102 -5.34 -3.11 -6.48
CA ALA A 102 -6.75 -2.93 -6.14
C ALA A 102 -7.23 -4.06 -5.20
N GLY A 103 -6.89 -5.31 -5.53
CA GLY A 103 -7.21 -6.47 -4.70
C GLY A 103 -6.55 -6.40 -3.33
N SER A 104 -5.27 -6.03 -3.26
CA SER A 104 -4.56 -5.92 -1.97
C SER A 104 -5.09 -4.77 -1.10
N SER A 105 -5.51 -3.67 -1.71
CA SER A 105 -6.19 -2.58 -1.00
C SER A 105 -7.55 -3.03 -0.46
N CYS A 106 -8.35 -3.75 -1.26
CA CYS A 106 -9.62 -4.32 -0.82
C CYS A 106 -9.41 -5.31 0.34
N VAL A 107 -8.38 -6.14 0.28
CA VAL A 107 -8.03 -7.08 1.35
C VAL A 107 -7.63 -6.35 2.63
N SER A 108 -6.86 -5.26 2.54
CA SER A 108 -6.53 -4.41 3.69
C SER A 108 -7.80 -3.82 4.33
N SER A 109 -8.68 -3.22 3.52
CA SER A 109 -9.93 -2.62 3.99
C SER A 109 -10.89 -3.65 4.57
N PHE A 110 -10.99 -4.84 3.96
CA PHE A 110 -11.79 -5.95 4.48
C PHE A 110 -11.23 -6.46 5.81
N SER A 111 -9.90 -6.54 5.95
CA SER A 111 -9.25 -6.93 7.21
C SER A 111 -9.56 -5.93 8.33
N ILE A 112 -9.52 -4.64 8.03
CA ILE A 112 -9.90 -3.59 8.98
C ILE A 112 -11.38 -3.72 9.37
N PHE A 113 -12.26 -3.88 8.38
CA PHE A 113 -13.70 -4.07 8.62
C PHE A 113 -13.98 -5.30 9.49
N LEU A 114 -13.30 -6.43 9.22
CA LEU A 114 -13.42 -7.66 10.00
C LEU A 114 -12.99 -7.44 11.46
N LEU A 115 -11.90 -6.70 11.69
CA LEU A 115 -11.47 -6.34 13.05
C LEU A 115 -12.52 -5.46 13.76
N PHE A 116 -13.11 -4.48 13.08
CA PHE A 116 -14.22 -3.69 13.65
C PHE A 116 -15.42 -4.56 14.03
N ALA A 117 -15.79 -5.51 13.17
CA ALA A 117 -16.88 -6.43 13.41
C ALA A 117 -16.60 -7.37 14.59
N LEU A 118 -15.38 -7.93 14.68
CA LEU A 118 -14.97 -8.83 15.76
C LEU A 118 -14.89 -8.11 17.12
N LEU A 119 -14.51 -6.83 17.13
CA LEU A 119 -14.41 -6.02 18.35
C LEU A 119 -15.73 -5.32 18.72
N GLN A 120 -16.86 -5.70 18.08
CA GLN A 120 -18.20 -5.16 18.30
C GLN A 120 -18.30 -3.63 18.26
N ARG A 121 -17.40 -2.99 17.51
CA ARG A 121 -17.35 -1.54 17.39
C ARG A 121 -18.14 -1.16 16.14
N GLY A 122 -19.10 -0.25 16.28
CA GLY A 122 -20.03 0.12 15.19
C GLY A 122 -19.27 0.46 13.91
N ALA A 123 -19.38 -0.42 12.91
CA ALA A 123 -18.79 -0.19 11.60
C ALA A 123 -19.73 0.72 10.80
N SER A 124 -19.28 1.91 10.43
CA SER A 124 -20.08 2.79 9.58
C SER A 124 -20.08 2.25 8.15
N PRO A 125 -21.26 2.07 7.50
CA PRO A 125 -21.34 1.64 6.11
C PRO A 125 -20.67 2.62 5.12
N VAL A 126 -20.44 3.87 5.53
CA VAL A 126 -19.67 4.88 4.78
C VAL A 126 -18.21 4.43 4.56
N PHE A 127 -17.66 3.62 5.47
CA PHE A 127 -16.29 3.11 5.40
C PHE A 127 -16.09 2.15 4.20
N LEU A 128 -17.09 1.35 3.86
CA LEU A 128 -17.02 0.40 2.74
C LEU A 128 -17.02 1.11 1.37
N GLY A 129 -17.82 2.18 1.23
CA GLY A 129 -17.84 2.98 -0.01
C GLY A 129 -16.53 3.74 -0.23
N ALA A 130 -16.02 4.37 0.83
CA ALA A 130 -14.75 5.11 0.78
C ALA A 130 -13.56 4.18 0.50
N SER A 131 -13.54 2.98 1.09
CA SER A 131 -12.47 2.02 0.87
C SER A 131 -12.46 1.44 -0.55
N LEU A 132 -13.63 1.21 -1.16
CA LEU A 132 -13.70 0.75 -2.55
C LEU A 132 -13.18 1.84 -3.53
N ALA A 133 -13.58 3.09 -3.32
CA ALA A 133 -13.07 4.22 -4.10
C ALA A 133 -11.54 4.37 -3.93
N GLN A 134 -11.04 4.25 -2.69
CA GLN A 134 -9.62 4.29 -2.39
C GLN A 134 -8.86 3.15 -3.08
N ALA A 135 -9.40 1.93 -3.08
CA ALA A 135 -8.78 0.77 -3.72
C ALA A 135 -8.65 0.95 -5.24
N LEU A 136 -9.69 1.48 -5.90
CA LEU A 136 -9.67 1.74 -7.33
C LEU A 136 -8.67 2.85 -7.69
N ILE A 137 -8.68 3.96 -6.95
CA ILE A 137 -7.77 5.09 -7.18
C ILE A 137 -6.32 4.66 -6.93
N THR A 138 -6.06 3.96 -5.83
CA THR A 138 -4.73 3.47 -5.49
C THR A 138 -4.23 2.46 -6.51
N GLY A 139 -5.10 1.55 -7.00
CA GLY A 139 -4.76 0.62 -8.06
C GLY A 139 -4.39 1.34 -9.36
N LEU A 140 -5.20 2.31 -9.78
CA LEU A 140 -5.01 3.05 -11.03
C LEU A 140 -3.72 3.88 -10.98
N VAL A 141 -3.52 4.65 -9.91
CA VAL A 141 -2.30 5.46 -9.76
C VAL A 141 -1.07 4.58 -9.58
N GLY A 142 -1.20 3.45 -8.87
CA GLY A 142 -0.11 2.50 -8.72
C GLY A 142 0.36 1.93 -10.04
N VAL A 143 -0.54 1.55 -10.95
CA VAL A 143 -0.14 1.10 -12.30
C VAL A 143 0.59 2.17 -13.06
N LEU A 144 0.09 3.41 -13.05
CA LEU A 144 0.76 4.53 -13.71
C LEU A 144 2.16 4.77 -13.15
N LEU A 145 2.31 4.73 -11.82
CA LEU A 145 3.61 4.89 -11.16
C LEU A 145 4.58 3.76 -11.50
N PHE A 146 4.13 2.50 -11.47
CA PHE A 146 4.98 1.36 -11.80
C PHE A 146 5.34 1.33 -13.29
N ALA A 147 4.41 1.70 -14.18
CA ALA A 147 4.69 1.79 -15.62
C ALA A 147 5.67 2.93 -15.94
N ALA A 148 5.54 4.08 -15.28
CA ALA A 148 6.51 5.17 -15.39
C ALA A 148 7.88 4.73 -14.90
N HIS A 149 7.95 4.07 -13.74
CA HIS A 149 9.21 3.55 -13.19
C HIS A 149 9.88 2.55 -14.14
N ASP A 150 9.12 1.65 -14.75
CA ASP A 150 9.61 0.70 -15.77
C ASP A 150 10.20 1.44 -16.97
N SER A 151 9.46 2.43 -17.48
CA SER A 151 9.89 3.26 -18.62
C SER A 151 11.19 4.02 -18.34
N TYR A 152 11.34 4.56 -17.13
CA TYR A 152 12.56 5.24 -16.69
C TYR A 152 13.75 4.29 -16.59
N GLN A 153 13.55 3.06 -16.11
CA GLN A 153 14.62 2.06 -16.03
C GLN A 153 15.08 1.61 -17.43
N HIS A 154 14.15 1.34 -18.34
CA HIS A 154 14.48 1.01 -19.73
C HIS A 154 15.21 2.14 -20.45
N ALA A 155 14.81 3.40 -20.22
CA ALA A 155 15.47 4.57 -20.81
C ALA A 155 16.91 4.79 -20.30
N HIS A 156 17.23 4.34 -19.08
CA HIS A 156 18.58 4.42 -18.52
C HIS A 156 19.45 3.22 -18.89
N SER A 157 18.89 2.01 -19.06
CA SER A 157 19.67 0.86 -19.50
C SER A 157 20.07 0.96 -20.98
N GLY A 158 19.27 1.65 -21.81
CA GLY A 158 19.58 1.88 -23.23
C GLY A 158 20.70 2.88 -23.50
N LYS A 159 21.15 3.65 -22.49
CA LYS A 159 22.26 4.61 -22.62
C LYS A 159 23.63 4.05 -22.20
N ALA A 160 23.67 2.78 -21.79
CA ALA A 160 24.88 2.12 -21.29
C ALA A 160 25.46 1.07 -22.28
N SER A 161 25.00 1.07 -23.54
CA SER A 161 25.54 0.22 -24.62
C SER A 161 26.14 1.05 -25.74
#